data_AF-A0AAE0Q658-F1
#
_entry.id   AF-A0AAE0Q658-F1
#
_cell.length_a   1.000
_cell.length_b   1.000
_cell.length_c   1.000
_cell.angle_alpha   90.00
_cell.angle_beta   90.00
_cell.angle_gamma   90.00
#
_symmetry.space_group_name_H-M   'P 1'
#
loop_
_entity.id
_entity.type
_entity.pdbx_description
1 polymer ?
#
loop_
_entity_poly.entity_id
_entity_poly.type
_entity_poly.pdbx_seq_one_letter_code
_entity_poly.pdbx_strand_id
1 'polypeptide(L)'
;MAENNDSEIIEHHDAEEMEKMNRHRNESFMESVSASERDGYSSTQSSHRLLAYSDALISIIATVMILPVAHIKFQDNEELTESIQSLLTTKIAVYLMTFLIVTVAWAAHIRLFQVIERIDDTLALLNLACMMLITFLPYTFSLMATFPNDTLGILLFCACVIIIGLVQAVIVLYGFSRPFLLNEHIQMSENQAYYRRHILEVIMRVPLICFFAGIFAFIYFKLSYVLLALVIFIPYISQAMKWIWTKIVGTQVEETPDSMLLYTYQPSEPLSKERVEAFSDGVYAIVATLLILDICEDNVPDPSAVKKQFDGSLITALHEYGPEYLAYFGSFATVGLLWFVHHSLFLHVTRATRLMGLFNTFSLAFIGGLPLAYQLTHEFPRGSQNELEAIQISCVIIFFASLFQLTMWVTALLTERETLHPYVRHGGREHTFMLAKLLLYPCVALGTFFSTCFLSRFSSSIFHLMQIAVPFAFLLLKLMVRVALAVLRWLFCPKTPNGRSALVEDEDARVPFTDIVT
;
A
#
# COMPACT_ATOMS: atom_id res chain seq x y z
N MET A 1 -13.06 49.75 -76.89
CA MET A 1 -12.07 49.63 -75.82
C MET A 1 -12.82 49.68 -74.50
N ALA A 2 -13.23 48.53 -73.96
CA ALA A 2 -13.64 48.27 -72.57
C ALA A 2 -14.59 47.05 -72.58
N GLU A 3 -14.02 45.84 -72.59
CA GLU A 3 -14.70 44.57 -72.27
C GLU A 3 -13.62 43.48 -72.37
N ASN A 4 -12.86 43.23 -71.30
CA ASN A 4 -12.10 41.97 -71.11
C ASN A 4 -11.36 41.83 -69.76
N ASN A 5 -11.54 42.73 -68.79
CA ASN A 5 -10.71 42.69 -67.58
C ASN A 5 -11.30 41.88 -66.41
N ASP A 6 -12.55 41.42 -66.51
CA ASP A 6 -13.23 40.75 -65.39
C ASP A 6 -13.13 39.21 -65.47
N SER A 7 -12.85 38.63 -66.65
CA SER A 7 -12.68 37.17 -66.80
C SER A 7 -11.31 36.67 -66.34
N GLU A 8 -10.26 37.48 -66.52
CA GLU A 8 -8.88 37.12 -66.16
C GLU A 8 -8.64 37.14 -64.64
N ILE A 9 -9.41 37.95 -63.90
CA ILE A 9 -9.35 38.04 -62.44
C ILE A 9 -10.04 36.85 -61.77
N ILE A 10 -11.11 36.31 -62.39
CA ILE A 10 -11.85 35.16 -61.85
C ILE A 10 -11.05 33.86 -62.06
N GLU A 11 -10.46 33.64 -63.25
CA GLU A 11 -9.63 32.45 -63.50
C GLU A 11 -8.38 32.39 -62.61
N HIS A 12 -7.76 33.54 -62.30
CA HIS A 12 -6.61 33.59 -61.39
C HIS A 12 -6.97 33.28 -59.94
N HIS A 13 -8.18 33.64 -59.50
CA HIS A 13 -8.63 33.35 -58.13
C HIS A 13 -8.99 31.87 -57.94
N ASP A 14 -9.65 31.26 -58.93
CA ASP A 14 -9.99 29.83 -58.91
C ASP A 14 -8.73 28.94 -59.00
N ALA A 15 -7.70 29.37 -59.74
CA ALA A 15 -6.43 28.67 -59.81
C ALA A 15 -5.66 28.69 -58.47
N GLU A 16 -5.64 29.84 -57.77
CA GLU A 16 -5.03 29.94 -56.44
C GLU A 16 -5.78 29.14 -55.38
N GLU A 17 -7.12 29.09 -55.42
CA GLU A 17 -7.91 28.25 -54.50
C GLU A 17 -7.69 26.76 -54.77
N MET A 18 -7.63 26.33 -56.03
CA MET A 18 -7.31 24.94 -56.36
C MET A 18 -5.90 24.53 -55.92
N GLU A 19 -4.92 25.45 -56.02
CA GLU A 19 -3.55 25.17 -55.58
C GLU A 19 -3.46 25.08 -54.05
N LYS A 20 -4.18 25.94 -53.31
CA LYS A 20 -4.29 25.85 -51.84
C LYS A 20 -4.99 24.58 -51.39
N MET A 21 -6.08 24.19 -52.06
CA MET A 21 -6.82 22.96 -51.75
C MET A 21 -5.98 21.71 -52.02
N ASN A 22 -5.18 21.70 -53.10
CA ASN A 22 -4.24 20.61 -53.39
C ASN A 22 -3.06 20.55 -52.41
N ARG A 23 -2.56 21.70 -51.91
CA ARG A 23 -1.54 21.72 -50.85
C ARG A 23 -2.08 21.16 -49.54
N HIS A 24 -3.26 21.58 -49.09
CA HIS A 24 -3.91 21.00 -47.90
C HIS A 24 -4.21 19.50 -48.08
N ARG A 25 -4.60 19.07 -49.28
CA ARG A 25 -4.83 17.65 -49.55
C ARG A 25 -3.53 16.85 -49.53
N ASN A 26 -2.42 17.38 -50.04
CA ASN A 26 -1.11 16.73 -49.94
C ASN A 26 -0.52 16.76 -48.52
N GLU A 27 -0.74 17.84 -47.76
CA GLU A 27 -0.36 17.91 -46.33
C GLU A 27 -1.16 16.90 -45.50
N SER A 28 -2.48 16.83 -45.68
CA SER A 28 -3.32 15.81 -45.00
C SER A 28 -2.99 14.38 -45.44
N PHE A 29 -2.61 14.18 -46.71
CA PHE A 29 -2.17 12.88 -47.22
C PHE A 29 -0.80 12.51 -46.64
N MET A 30 0.17 13.43 -46.57
CA MET A 30 1.46 13.20 -45.91
C MET A 30 1.33 13.02 -44.39
N GLU A 31 0.40 13.71 -43.73
CA GLU A 31 0.03 13.46 -42.33
C GLU A 31 -0.56 12.05 -42.18
N SER A 32 -1.46 11.63 -43.07
CA SER A 32 -2.05 10.29 -43.06
C SER A 32 -1.05 9.18 -43.37
N VAL A 33 -0.07 9.44 -44.24
CA VAL A 33 1.01 8.50 -44.57
C VAL A 33 2.04 8.45 -43.44
N SER A 34 2.35 9.58 -42.76
CA SER A 34 3.22 9.61 -41.57
C SER A 34 2.55 9.03 -40.31
N ALA A 35 1.22 9.01 -40.26
CA ALA A 35 0.44 8.29 -39.26
C ALA A 35 0.45 6.78 -39.56
N SER A 36 0.23 6.40 -40.83
CA SER A 36 0.24 5.01 -41.27
C SER A 36 1.62 4.34 -41.22
N GLU A 37 2.73 5.08 -41.33
CA GLU A 37 4.09 4.54 -41.13
C GLU A 37 4.48 4.42 -39.64
N ARG A 38 3.74 5.07 -38.73
CA ARG A 38 3.84 4.82 -37.27
C ARG A 38 3.10 3.56 -36.83
N ASP A 39 2.21 3.02 -37.67
CA ASP A 39 1.41 1.82 -37.39
C ASP A 39 2.16 0.49 -37.59
N GLY A 40 3.49 0.52 -37.82
CA GLY A 40 4.36 -0.67 -37.78
C GLY A 40 4.61 -1.25 -36.38
N TYR A 41 4.18 -0.57 -35.30
CA TYR A 41 4.33 -1.01 -33.90
C TYR A 41 3.01 -1.52 -33.30
N SER A 42 2.34 -2.44 -33.98
CA SER A 42 1.00 -2.95 -33.64
C SER A 42 0.91 -3.92 -32.44
N SER A 43 2.00 -4.14 -31.68
CA SER A 43 2.01 -5.11 -30.57
C SER A 43 2.31 -4.53 -29.18
N THR A 44 2.42 -3.20 -29.03
CA THR A 44 2.67 -2.60 -27.71
C THR A 44 1.35 -2.22 -27.03
N GLN A 45 1.20 -2.62 -25.76
CA GLN A 45 -0.01 -2.42 -24.97
C GLN A 45 0.30 -1.57 -23.72
N SER A 46 -0.74 -0.98 -23.13
CA SER A 46 -0.63 -0.27 -21.85
C SER A 46 -0.29 -1.22 -20.71
N SER A 47 0.66 -0.87 -19.85
CA SER A 47 1.08 -1.68 -18.70
C SER A 47 0.03 -1.73 -17.57
N HIS A 48 -0.91 -0.78 -17.51
CA HIS A 48 -1.79 -0.57 -16.36
C HIS A 48 -2.52 -1.83 -15.85
N ARG A 49 -3.15 -2.61 -16.75
CA ARG A 49 -3.88 -3.84 -16.35
C ARG A 49 -2.96 -4.92 -15.80
N LEU A 50 -1.76 -5.06 -16.39
CA LEU A 50 -0.77 -6.03 -15.95
C LEU A 50 -0.23 -5.64 -14.56
N LEU A 51 0.00 -4.34 -14.33
CA LEU A 51 0.46 -3.82 -13.04
C LEU A 51 -0.61 -3.99 -11.95
N ALA A 52 -1.87 -3.69 -12.24
CA ALA A 52 -2.98 -3.91 -11.32
C ALA A 52 -3.14 -5.40 -10.97
N TYR A 53 -2.97 -6.31 -11.95
CA TYR A 53 -2.94 -7.75 -11.70
C TYR A 53 -1.79 -8.15 -10.76
N SER A 54 -0.57 -7.67 -11.04
CA SER A 54 0.59 -7.94 -10.19
C SER A 54 0.39 -7.41 -8.76
N ASP A 55 -0.15 -6.20 -8.60
CA ASP A 55 -0.38 -5.60 -7.27
C ASP A 55 -1.43 -6.38 -6.47
N ALA A 56 -2.54 -6.76 -7.11
CA ALA A 56 -3.56 -7.58 -6.48
C ALA A 56 -2.99 -8.94 -6.06
N LEU A 57 -2.27 -9.64 -6.94
CA LEU A 57 -1.68 -10.93 -6.62
C LEU A 57 -0.65 -10.82 -5.48
N ILE A 58 0.24 -9.82 -5.50
CA ILE A 58 1.25 -9.65 -4.45
C ILE A 58 0.60 -9.27 -3.11
N SER A 59 -0.44 -8.42 -3.09
CA SER A 59 -1.19 -8.10 -1.86
C SER A 59 -1.87 -9.33 -1.24
N ILE A 60 -2.45 -10.20 -2.06
CA ILE A 60 -3.04 -11.47 -1.61
C ILE A 60 -1.96 -12.33 -0.96
N ILE A 61 -0.85 -12.55 -1.67
CA ILE A 61 0.27 -13.36 -1.20
C ILE A 61 0.86 -12.82 0.10
N ALA A 62 1.02 -11.50 0.24
CA ALA A 62 1.52 -10.90 1.47
C ALA A 62 0.56 -11.14 2.65
N THR A 63 -0.75 -11.03 2.41
CA THR A 63 -1.77 -11.08 3.47
C THR A 63 -2.08 -12.51 3.92
N VAL A 64 -2.14 -13.49 3.01
CA VAL A 64 -2.42 -14.90 3.37
C VAL A 64 -1.34 -15.53 4.25
N MET A 65 -0.17 -14.89 4.39
CA MET A 65 0.88 -15.27 5.35
C MET A 65 0.39 -15.28 6.81
N ILE A 66 -0.73 -14.61 7.12
CA ILE A 66 -1.28 -14.60 8.47
C ILE A 66 -1.95 -15.94 8.83
N LEU A 67 -2.42 -16.73 7.84
CA LEU A 67 -3.20 -17.95 8.07
C LEU A 67 -2.52 -18.97 9.00
N PRO A 68 -1.22 -19.28 8.88
CA PRO A 68 -0.55 -20.22 9.79
C PRO A 68 -0.44 -19.73 11.25
N VAL A 69 -0.63 -18.43 11.46
CA VAL A 69 -0.64 -17.77 12.77
C VAL A 69 -2.07 -17.70 13.32
N ALA A 70 -3.05 -17.41 12.47
CA ALA A 70 -4.46 -17.36 12.80
C ALA A 70 -4.96 -18.74 13.25
N HIS A 71 -4.80 -19.79 12.41
CA HIS A 71 -5.39 -21.12 12.65
C HIS A 71 -4.64 -21.99 13.68
N ILE A 72 -4.04 -21.38 14.71
CA ILE A 72 -3.50 -22.13 15.85
C ILE A 72 -4.70 -22.67 16.63
N LYS A 73 -4.91 -23.99 16.58
CA LYS A 73 -5.90 -24.66 17.42
C LYS A 73 -5.39 -24.67 18.87
N PHE A 74 -6.11 -24.00 19.75
CA PHE A 74 -5.89 -24.10 21.18
C PHE A 74 -6.65 -25.33 21.68
N GLN A 75 -6.01 -26.17 22.50
CA GLN A 75 -6.67 -27.34 23.07
C GLN A 75 -7.40 -26.91 24.35
N ASP A 76 -8.66 -27.31 24.52
CA ASP A 76 -9.53 -26.86 25.62
C ASP A 76 -8.83 -27.00 26.99
N ASN A 77 -8.67 -25.86 27.69
CA ASN A 77 -8.02 -25.68 29.00
C ASN A 77 -6.48 -25.65 29.05
N GLU A 78 -5.76 -25.54 27.93
CA GLU A 78 -4.36 -25.14 28.00
C GLU A 78 -4.24 -23.64 28.27
N GLU A 79 -3.62 -23.27 29.39
CA GLU A 79 -3.16 -21.90 29.63
C GLU A 79 -2.34 -21.41 28.44
N LEU A 80 -2.27 -20.09 28.21
CA LEU A 80 -1.25 -19.51 27.32
C LEU A 80 0.12 -19.66 28.01
N THR A 81 0.56 -20.91 28.16
CA THR A 81 1.78 -21.31 28.84
C THR A 81 2.93 -20.57 28.15
N GLU A 82 4.02 -20.27 28.86
CA GLU A 82 5.21 -19.61 28.28
C GLU A 82 5.63 -20.22 26.93
N SER A 83 5.44 -21.55 26.76
CA SER A 83 5.65 -22.29 25.52
C SER A 83 4.74 -21.85 24.35
N ILE A 84 3.43 -21.68 24.59
CA ILE A 84 2.47 -21.23 23.57
C ILE A 84 2.69 -19.76 23.24
N GLN A 85 3.00 -18.93 24.24
CA GLN A 85 3.33 -17.52 24.04
C GLN A 85 4.61 -17.34 23.21
N SER A 86 5.64 -18.15 23.47
CA SER A 86 6.88 -18.18 22.70
C SER A 86 6.64 -18.63 21.25
N LEU A 87 5.81 -19.64 21.05
CA LEU A 87 5.41 -20.12 19.72
C LEU A 87 4.62 -19.06 18.95
N LEU A 88 3.63 -18.42 19.57
CA LEU A 88 2.82 -17.37 18.97
C LEU A 88 3.69 -16.16 18.58
N THR A 89 4.57 -15.73 19.49
CA THR A 89 5.52 -14.62 19.21
C THR A 89 6.42 -14.95 18.03
N THR A 90 6.95 -16.18 17.98
CA THR A 90 7.78 -16.64 16.86
C THR A 90 7.01 -16.62 15.55
N LYS A 91 5.78 -17.15 15.54
CA LYS A 91 4.90 -17.16 14.36
C LYS A 91 4.49 -15.76 13.89
N ILE A 92 4.21 -14.83 14.80
CA ILE A 92 3.94 -13.42 14.48
C ILE A 92 5.18 -12.76 13.86
N ALA A 93 6.36 -12.97 14.44
CA ALA A 93 7.61 -12.41 13.89
C ALA A 93 7.90 -12.95 12.49
N VAL A 94 7.64 -14.25 12.30
CA VAL A 94 7.71 -14.97 11.03
C VAL A 94 6.74 -14.34 10.01
N TYR A 95 5.47 -14.14 10.37
CA TYR A 95 4.49 -13.44 9.53
C TYR A 95 4.97 -12.03 9.10
N LEU A 96 5.40 -11.20 10.06
CA LEU A 96 5.87 -9.83 9.79
C LEU A 96 7.07 -9.84 8.84
N MET A 97 8.04 -10.73 9.07
CA MET A 97 9.20 -10.89 8.21
C MET A 97 8.79 -11.23 6.76
N THR A 98 7.88 -12.18 6.56
CA THR A 98 7.40 -12.51 5.20
C THR A 98 6.69 -11.36 4.52
N PHE A 99 5.78 -10.72 5.24
CA PHE A 99 5.01 -9.61 4.70
C PHE A 99 5.95 -8.52 4.18
N LEU A 100 6.99 -8.19 4.97
CA LEU A 100 8.00 -7.21 4.61
C LEU A 100 8.84 -7.65 3.41
N ILE A 101 9.27 -8.91 3.33
CA ILE A 101 10.06 -9.40 2.19
C ILE A 101 9.25 -9.35 0.89
N VAL A 102 7.99 -9.78 0.92
CA VAL A 102 7.09 -9.70 -0.24
C VAL A 102 6.88 -8.25 -0.66
N THR A 103 6.75 -7.33 0.30
CA THR A 103 6.61 -5.90 0.00
C THR A 103 7.88 -5.28 -0.58
N VAL A 104 9.08 -5.74 -0.19
CA VAL A 104 10.34 -5.34 -0.84
C VAL A 104 10.39 -5.82 -2.29
N ALA A 105 9.97 -7.06 -2.56
CA ALA A 105 9.88 -7.58 -3.94
C ALA A 105 8.88 -6.76 -4.78
N TRP A 106 7.74 -6.40 -4.21
CA TRP A 106 6.76 -5.51 -4.83
C TRP A 106 7.31 -4.11 -5.11
N ALA A 107 8.02 -3.50 -4.17
CA ALA A 107 8.65 -2.20 -4.37
C ALA A 107 9.71 -2.23 -5.49
N ALA A 108 10.49 -3.32 -5.58
CA ALA A 108 11.41 -3.54 -6.69
C ALA A 108 10.66 -3.69 -8.03
N HIS A 109 9.53 -4.40 -8.03
CA HIS A 109 8.65 -4.52 -9.19
C HIS A 109 8.05 -3.18 -9.63
N ILE A 110 7.63 -2.31 -8.70
CA ILE A 110 7.21 -0.94 -9.04
C ILE A 110 8.33 -0.21 -9.76
N ARG A 111 9.55 -0.22 -9.20
CA ARG A 111 10.69 0.48 -9.82
C ARG A 111 10.99 0.00 -11.22
N LEU A 112 10.92 -1.31 -11.44
CA LEU A 112 11.14 -1.91 -12.76
C LEU A 112 10.14 -1.39 -13.80
N PHE A 113 8.86 -1.31 -13.43
CA PHE A 113 7.79 -0.87 -14.33
C PHE A 113 7.53 0.65 -14.32
N GLN A 114 8.23 1.42 -13.50
CA GLN A 114 8.34 2.89 -13.68
C GLN A 114 9.28 3.22 -14.86
N VAL A 115 10.24 2.33 -15.16
CA VAL A 115 11.19 2.45 -16.29
C VAL A 115 10.56 1.94 -17.60
N ILE A 116 9.79 0.85 -17.52
CA ILE A 116 9.17 0.17 -18.65
C ILE A 116 7.71 0.63 -18.74
N GLU A 117 7.43 1.57 -19.63
CA GLU A 117 6.09 2.18 -19.76
C GLU A 117 5.15 1.32 -20.60
N ARG A 118 5.66 0.76 -21.71
CA ARG A 118 4.91 -0.08 -22.65
C ARG A 118 5.30 -1.53 -22.50
N ILE A 119 4.33 -2.42 -22.69
CA ILE A 119 4.54 -3.87 -22.60
C ILE A 119 4.24 -4.55 -23.94
N ASP A 120 4.97 -5.63 -24.21
CA ASP A 120 4.66 -6.60 -25.28
C ASP A 120 4.35 -7.97 -24.67
N ASP A 121 3.96 -8.94 -25.51
CA ASP A 121 3.57 -10.27 -25.05
C ASP A 121 4.72 -11.02 -24.36
N THR A 122 5.98 -10.78 -24.78
CA THR A 122 7.14 -11.44 -24.19
C THR A 122 7.38 -10.94 -22.77
N LEU A 123 7.33 -9.62 -22.58
CA LEU A 123 7.47 -8.98 -21.29
C LEU A 123 6.30 -9.35 -20.36
N ALA A 124 5.09 -9.48 -20.90
CA ALA A 124 3.94 -9.96 -20.15
C ALA A 124 4.13 -11.41 -19.66
N LEU A 125 4.66 -12.31 -20.50
CA LEU A 125 4.99 -13.69 -20.10
C LEU A 125 6.12 -13.74 -19.07
N LEU A 126 7.16 -12.92 -19.20
CA LEU A 126 8.23 -12.81 -18.20
C LEU A 126 7.70 -12.28 -16.86
N ASN A 127 6.80 -11.30 -16.88
CA ASN A 127 6.10 -10.83 -15.69
C ASN A 127 5.28 -11.95 -15.05
N LEU A 128 4.53 -12.72 -15.85
CA LEU A 128 3.74 -13.84 -15.34
C LEU A 128 4.63 -14.92 -14.70
N ALA A 129 5.78 -15.23 -15.31
CA ALA A 129 6.77 -16.12 -14.72
C ALA A 129 7.33 -15.57 -13.39
N CYS A 130 7.58 -14.26 -13.31
CA CYS A 130 7.97 -13.59 -12.06
C CYS A 130 6.87 -13.73 -10.99
N MET A 131 5.60 -13.48 -11.34
CA MET A 131 4.47 -13.62 -10.43
C MET A 131 4.33 -15.05 -9.92
N MET A 132 4.43 -16.05 -10.81
CA MET A 132 4.41 -17.47 -10.44
C MET A 132 5.46 -17.80 -9.37
N LEU A 133 6.69 -17.32 -9.53
CA LEU A 133 7.75 -17.53 -8.54
C LEU A 133 7.48 -16.81 -7.22
N ILE A 134 6.93 -15.58 -7.27
CA ILE A 134 6.54 -14.83 -6.06
C ILE A 134 5.43 -15.56 -5.30
N THR A 135 4.44 -16.16 -5.99
CA THR A 135 3.40 -16.97 -5.34
C THR A 135 3.93 -18.23 -4.66
N PHE A 136 5.14 -18.67 -4.98
CA PHE A 136 5.77 -19.83 -4.34
C PHE A 136 6.53 -19.47 -3.05
N LEU A 137 6.84 -18.19 -2.82
CA LEU A 137 7.47 -17.71 -1.58
C LEU A 137 6.71 -18.14 -0.30
N PRO A 138 5.37 -17.98 -0.19
CA PRO A 138 4.55 -18.59 0.86
C PRO A 138 5.00 -19.97 1.34
N TYR A 139 5.14 -20.88 0.39
CA TYR A 139 5.41 -22.29 0.63
C TYR A 139 6.83 -22.49 1.17
N THR A 140 7.81 -21.87 0.51
CA THR A 140 9.21 -21.94 0.96
C THR A 140 9.39 -21.41 2.37
N PHE A 141 8.62 -20.37 2.72
CA PHE A 141 8.66 -19.79 4.04
C PHE A 141 7.95 -20.66 5.09
N SER A 142 6.77 -21.19 4.78
CA SER A 142 6.08 -22.15 5.65
C SER A 142 6.97 -23.35 5.96
N LEU A 143 7.73 -23.85 4.97
CA LEU A 143 8.69 -24.93 5.15
C LEU A 143 9.84 -24.50 6.08
N MET A 144 10.41 -23.31 5.87
CA MET A 144 11.45 -22.74 6.72
C MET A 144 10.99 -22.51 8.17
N ALA A 145 9.75 -22.07 8.37
CA ALA A 145 9.18 -21.84 9.70
C ALA A 145 8.84 -23.14 10.45
N THR A 146 8.41 -24.18 9.73
CA THR A 146 8.09 -25.50 10.31
C THR A 146 9.35 -26.28 10.69
N PHE A 147 10.41 -26.17 9.88
CA PHE A 147 11.68 -26.85 10.09
C PHE A 147 12.84 -25.85 10.22
N PRO A 148 12.88 -25.01 11.27
CA PRO A 148 13.84 -23.91 11.37
C PRO A 148 15.29 -24.38 11.51
N ASN A 149 15.49 -25.62 11.97
CA ASN A 149 16.80 -26.26 12.14
C ASN A 149 17.27 -26.99 10.86
N ASP A 150 16.40 -27.19 9.87
CA ASP A 150 16.75 -27.81 8.60
C ASP A 150 17.16 -26.73 7.59
N THR A 151 18.31 -26.94 6.95
CA THR A 151 18.85 -26.03 5.92
C THR A 151 17.99 -25.99 4.65
N LEU A 152 17.20 -27.03 4.36
CA LEU A 152 16.43 -27.13 3.12
C LEU A 152 15.43 -25.97 2.93
N GLY A 153 14.76 -25.54 4.00
CA GLY A 153 13.80 -24.42 3.94
C GLY A 153 14.48 -23.12 3.53
N ILE A 154 15.62 -22.80 4.14
CA ILE A 154 16.41 -21.61 3.83
C ILE A 154 16.95 -21.66 2.40
N LEU A 155 17.44 -22.81 1.95
CA LEU A 155 17.98 -22.99 0.61
C LEU A 155 16.91 -22.81 -0.46
N LEU A 156 15.74 -23.42 -0.29
CA LEU A 156 14.62 -23.26 -1.22
C LEU A 156 14.15 -21.80 -1.28
N PHE A 157 14.06 -21.13 -0.14
CA PHE A 157 13.73 -19.71 -0.07
C PHE A 157 14.76 -18.86 -0.85
N CYS A 158 16.05 -19.04 -0.56
CA CYS A 158 17.13 -18.30 -1.24
C CYS A 158 17.15 -18.58 -2.73
N ALA A 159 16.98 -19.84 -3.15
CA ALA A 159 16.91 -20.22 -4.55
C ALA A 159 15.75 -19.52 -5.27
N CYS A 160 14.57 -19.48 -4.67
CA CYS A 160 13.41 -18.80 -5.25
C CYS A 160 13.66 -17.30 -5.43
N VAL A 161 14.19 -16.62 -4.41
CA VAL A 161 14.52 -15.19 -4.50
C VAL A 161 15.60 -14.90 -5.55
N ILE A 162 16.61 -15.77 -5.68
CA ILE A 162 17.63 -15.64 -6.72
C ILE A 162 17.00 -15.77 -8.10
N ILE A 163 16.15 -16.78 -8.33
CA ILE A 163 15.48 -16.98 -9.63
C ILE A 163 14.56 -15.79 -9.94
N ILE A 164 13.81 -15.25 -8.97
CA ILE A 164 13.00 -14.04 -9.14
C ILE A 164 13.88 -12.87 -9.62
N GLY A 165 15.01 -12.62 -8.95
CA GLY A 165 15.91 -11.55 -9.34
C GLY A 165 16.57 -11.76 -10.71
N LEU A 166 16.87 -12.99 -11.09
CA LEU A 166 17.36 -13.33 -12.43
C LEU A 166 16.30 -13.06 -13.51
N VAL A 167 15.04 -13.44 -13.27
CA VAL A 167 13.93 -13.13 -14.20
C VAL A 167 13.75 -11.62 -14.32
N GLN A 168 13.78 -10.88 -13.21
CA GLN A 168 13.72 -9.41 -13.24
C GLN A 168 14.91 -8.79 -13.99
N ALA A 169 16.11 -9.33 -13.84
CA ALA A 169 17.28 -8.92 -14.61
C ALA A 169 17.09 -9.17 -16.11
N VAL A 170 16.51 -10.31 -16.51
CA VAL A 170 16.16 -10.59 -17.91
C VAL A 170 15.13 -9.59 -18.44
N ILE A 171 14.13 -9.21 -17.65
CA ILE A 171 13.15 -8.17 -18.02
C ILE A 171 13.85 -6.84 -18.30
N VAL A 172 14.79 -6.42 -17.44
CA VAL A 172 15.59 -5.20 -17.66
C VAL A 172 16.40 -5.32 -18.95
N LEU A 173 17.15 -6.40 -19.12
CA LEU A 173 17.99 -6.61 -20.30
C LEU A 173 17.16 -6.58 -21.59
N TYR A 174 15.97 -7.17 -21.56
CA TYR A 174 15.02 -7.17 -22.67
C TYR A 174 14.49 -5.76 -22.96
N GLY A 175 14.00 -5.05 -21.94
CA GLY A 175 13.50 -3.68 -22.08
C GLY A 175 14.54 -2.72 -22.66
N PHE A 176 15.79 -2.79 -22.19
CA PHE A 176 16.89 -1.98 -22.74
C PHE A 176 17.36 -2.43 -24.14
N SER A 177 17.05 -3.66 -24.56
CA SER A 177 17.31 -4.10 -25.94
C SER A 177 16.28 -3.56 -26.93
N ARG A 178 15.14 -3.05 -26.43
CA ARG A 178 14.02 -2.52 -27.22
C ARG A 178 13.63 -1.13 -26.70
N PRO A 179 14.36 -0.05 -27.10
CA PRO A 179 14.21 1.28 -26.51
C PRO A 179 12.78 1.87 -26.56
N PHE A 180 11.94 1.44 -27.50
CA PHE A 180 10.55 1.89 -27.62
C PHE A 180 9.62 1.42 -26.48
N LEU A 181 10.06 0.45 -25.65
CA LEU A 181 9.32 -0.01 -24.47
C LEU A 181 9.58 0.87 -23.23
N LEU A 182 10.69 1.62 -23.25
CA LEU A 182 11.13 2.44 -22.13
C LEU A 182 10.35 3.76 -22.09
N ASN A 183 10.32 4.38 -20.91
CA ASN A 183 9.82 5.73 -20.73
C ASN A 183 10.56 6.74 -21.64
N GLU A 184 9.83 7.68 -22.23
CA GLU A 184 10.34 8.72 -23.14
C GLU A 184 11.56 9.47 -22.58
N HIS A 185 11.56 9.78 -21.27
CA HIS A 185 12.69 10.43 -20.61
C HIS A 185 14.00 9.63 -20.67
N ILE A 186 13.91 8.30 -20.53
CA ILE A 186 15.07 7.40 -20.58
C ILE A 186 15.45 7.13 -22.04
N GLN A 187 14.46 7.04 -22.94
CA GLN A 187 14.68 6.87 -24.36
C GLN A 187 15.50 8.03 -24.95
N MET A 188 15.21 9.28 -24.57
CA MET A 188 15.91 10.48 -25.04
C MET A 188 17.25 10.75 -24.33
N SER A 189 17.59 9.97 -23.29
CA SER A 189 18.82 10.18 -22.53
C SER A 189 20.07 9.66 -23.26
N GLU A 190 21.17 10.42 -23.25
CA GLU A 190 22.44 10.01 -23.90
C GLU A 190 23.12 8.81 -23.20
N ASN A 191 22.78 8.55 -21.93
CA ASN A 191 23.45 7.58 -21.05
C ASN A 191 22.61 6.32 -20.73
N GLN A 192 21.92 5.72 -21.71
CA GLN A 192 21.12 4.50 -21.49
C GLN A 192 21.91 3.33 -20.87
N ALA A 193 23.19 3.17 -21.22
CA ALA A 193 24.05 2.14 -20.67
C ALA A 193 24.26 2.28 -19.15
N TYR A 194 24.32 3.53 -18.66
CA TYR A 194 24.41 3.82 -17.24
C TYR A 194 23.14 3.41 -16.51
N TYR A 195 21.97 3.78 -17.01
CA TYR A 195 20.68 3.41 -16.42
C TYR A 195 20.50 1.89 -16.36
N ARG A 196 20.81 1.19 -17.45
CA ARG A 196 20.79 -0.28 -17.50
C ARG A 196 21.65 -0.89 -16.40
N ARG A 197 22.90 -0.44 -16.27
CA ARG A 197 23.83 -0.94 -15.25
C ARG A 197 23.32 -0.65 -13.84
N HIS A 198 22.85 0.56 -13.60
CA HIS A 198 22.37 0.98 -12.28
C HIS A 198 21.14 0.17 -11.82
N ILE A 199 20.15 0.00 -12.70
CA ILE A 199 18.94 -0.78 -12.39
C ILE A 199 19.31 -2.24 -12.13
N LEU A 200 20.20 -2.82 -12.95
CA LEU A 200 20.69 -4.18 -12.75
C LEU A 200 21.42 -4.33 -11.41
N GLU A 201 22.27 -3.37 -11.03
CA GLU A 201 22.95 -3.35 -9.74
C GLU A 201 21.96 -3.26 -8.56
N VAL A 202 20.84 -2.55 -8.70
CA VAL A 202 19.81 -2.46 -7.65
C VAL A 202 19.06 -3.78 -7.50
N ILE A 203 18.60 -4.37 -8.60
CA ILE A 203 17.83 -5.63 -8.59
C ILE A 203 18.70 -6.79 -8.11
N MET A 204 19.96 -6.87 -8.53
CA MET A 204 20.86 -7.97 -8.20
C MET A 204 21.36 -7.97 -6.74
N ARG A 205 21.21 -6.87 -5.99
CA ARG A 205 21.63 -6.82 -4.56
C ARG A 205 20.94 -7.89 -3.70
N VAL A 206 19.63 -8.06 -3.87
CA VAL A 206 18.85 -9.01 -3.06
C VAL A 206 19.25 -10.47 -3.37
N PRO A 207 19.29 -10.92 -4.63
CA PRO A 207 19.85 -12.22 -5.00
C PRO A 207 21.26 -12.49 -4.48
N LEU A 208 22.15 -11.50 -4.54
CA LEU A 208 23.52 -11.66 -4.03
C LEU A 208 23.54 -11.94 -2.53
N ILE A 209 22.71 -11.26 -1.75
CA ILE A 209 22.63 -11.49 -0.31
C ILE A 209 21.99 -12.84 -0.02
N CYS A 210 20.94 -13.22 -0.73
CA CYS A 210 20.33 -14.55 -0.61
C CYS A 210 21.31 -15.66 -0.99
N PHE A 211 22.18 -15.43 -1.98
CA PHE A 211 23.25 -16.38 -2.33
C PHE A 211 24.23 -16.58 -1.16
N PHE A 212 24.70 -15.49 -0.54
CA PHE A 212 25.53 -15.60 0.66
C PHE A 212 24.77 -16.23 1.84
N ALA A 213 23.49 -15.87 2.05
CA ALA A 213 22.66 -16.44 3.10
C ALA A 213 22.50 -17.96 2.92
N GLY A 214 22.32 -18.45 1.69
CA GLY A 214 22.28 -19.88 1.37
C GLY A 214 23.60 -20.60 1.68
N ILE A 215 24.75 -19.98 1.39
CA ILE A 215 26.07 -20.53 1.76
C ILE A 215 26.22 -20.60 3.28
N PHE A 216 25.90 -19.51 3.97
CA PHE A 216 26.00 -19.44 5.43
C PHE A 216 24.98 -20.34 6.14
N ALA A 217 23.91 -20.77 5.49
CA ALA A 217 22.95 -21.72 6.06
C ALA A 217 23.62 -23.04 6.48
N PHE A 218 24.62 -23.51 5.73
CA PHE A 218 25.39 -24.72 6.04
C PHE A 218 26.40 -24.53 7.18
N ILE A 219 26.88 -23.30 7.39
CA ILE A 219 27.91 -23.00 8.39
C ILE A 219 27.26 -22.64 9.72
N TYR A 220 26.31 -21.70 9.69
CA TYR A 220 25.65 -21.15 10.86
C TYR A 220 24.28 -20.57 10.50
N PHE A 221 23.23 -21.40 10.63
CA PHE A 221 21.86 -21.06 10.21
C PHE A 221 21.33 -19.75 10.83
N LYS A 222 21.69 -19.43 12.07
CA LYS A 222 21.29 -18.16 12.72
C LYS A 222 21.81 -16.93 11.97
N LEU A 223 23.02 -16.97 11.40
CA LEU A 223 23.55 -15.87 10.59
C LEU A 223 22.80 -15.75 9.27
N SER A 224 22.34 -16.86 8.69
CA SER A 224 21.49 -16.84 7.50
C SER A 224 20.19 -16.07 7.75
N TYR A 225 19.51 -16.31 8.88
CA TYR A 225 18.33 -15.54 9.27
C TYR A 225 18.61 -14.04 9.45
N VAL A 226 19.76 -13.68 10.03
CA VAL A 226 20.17 -12.27 10.16
C VAL A 226 20.41 -11.64 8.79
N LEU A 227 21.03 -12.35 7.85
CA LEU A 227 21.23 -11.87 6.48
C LEU A 227 19.90 -11.68 5.74
N LEU A 228 18.94 -12.60 5.93
CA LEU A 228 17.59 -12.46 5.37
C LEU A 228 16.84 -11.27 5.98
N ALA A 229 16.95 -11.04 7.29
CA ALA A 229 16.40 -9.84 7.93
C ALA A 229 17.05 -8.55 7.41
N LEU A 230 18.36 -8.58 7.12
CA LEU A 230 19.09 -7.43 6.59
C LEU A 230 18.57 -7.02 5.20
N VAL A 231 18.10 -7.95 4.36
CA VAL A 231 17.48 -7.65 3.05
C VAL A 231 16.35 -6.64 3.17
N ILE A 232 15.54 -6.72 4.24
CA ILE A 232 14.40 -5.83 4.48
C ILE A 232 14.87 -4.39 4.71
N PHE A 233 15.94 -4.22 5.49
CA PHE A 233 16.37 -2.90 5.96
C PHE A 233 17.42 -2.23 5.06
N ILE A 234 18.13 -2.98 4.21
CA ILE A 234 19.16 -2.43 3.29
C ILE A 234 18.73 -1.20 2.50
N PRO A 235 17.57 -1.16 1.81
CA PRO A 235 17.22 0.02 1.02
C PRO A 235 17.16 1.28 1.90
N TYR A 236 16.70 1.15 3.14
CA TYR A 236 16.61 2.23 4.11
C TYR A 236 17.95 2.57 4.76
N ILE A 237 18.74 1.56 5.17
CA ILE A 237 20.09 1.73 5.73
C ILE A 237 20.98 2.44 4.71
N SER A 238 20.95 2.03 3.45
CA SER A 238 21.77 2.64 2.40
C SER A 238 21.45 4.13 2.20
N GLN A 239 20.21 4.54 2.44
CA GLN A 239 19.78 5.93 2.33
C GLN A 239 20.14 6.73 3.59
N ALA A 240 19.92 6.17 4.77
CA ALA A 240 20.34 6.78 6.03
C ALA A 240 21.86 6.99 6.04
N MET A 241 22.63 6.00 5.61
CA MET A 241 24.08 6.09 5.46
C MET A 241 24.49 7.17 4.46
N LYS A 242 23.83 7.29 3.30
CA LYS A 242 24.08 8.38 2.34
C LYS A 242 23.80 9.75 2.95
N TRP A 243 22.66 9.92 3.62
CA TRP A 243 22.28 11.17 4.28
C TRP A 243 23.28 11.55 5.38
N ILE A 244 23.64 10.59 6.24
CA ILE A 244 24.66 10.76 7.28
C ILE A 244 26.00 11.14 6.64
N TRP A 245 26.43 10.43 5.60
CA TRP A 245 27.69 10.69 4.90
C TRP A 245 27.73 12.09 4.29
N THR A 246 26.66 12.53 3.63
CA THR A 246 26.56 13.90 3.09
C THR A 246 26.62 14.96 4.18
N LYS A 247 26.08 14.67 5.37
CA LYS A 247 26.07 15.60 6.50
C LYS A 247 27.41 15.63 7.26
N ILE A 248 28.13 14.50 7.31
CA ILE A 248 29.43 14.36 7.99
C ILE A 248 30.57 14.87 7.11
N VAL A 249 30.60 14.53 5.82
CA VAL A 249 31.77 14.79 4.95
C VAL A 249 31.75 16.20 4.37
N GLY A 250 30.63 16.94 4.43
CA GLY A 250 30.60 18.37 4.10
C GLY A 250 31.04 18.71 2.67
N THR A 251 31.09 17.74 1.75
CA THR A 251 31.47 17.98 0.37
C THR A 251 30.31 18.64 -0.36
N GLN A 252 30.38 19.97 -0.53
CA GLN A 252 29.82 20.58 -1.72
C GLN A 252 30.63 20.05 -2.90
N VAL A 253 30.13 18.98 -3.53
CA VAL A 253 30.70 18.48 -4.78
C VAL A 253 30.43 19.56 -5.83
N GLU A 254 31.48 20.17 -6.38
CA GLU A 254 31.40 21.13 -7.48
C GLU A 254 30.49 20.57 -8.60
N GLU A 255 29.45 21.34 -8.90
CA GLU A 255 28.42 21.01 -9.89
C GLU A 255 28.99 21.17 -11.31
N THR A 256 29.57 20.11 -11.86
CA THR A 256 29.79 20.00 -13.31
C THR A 256 28.46 19.71 -14.01
N PRO A 257 28.23 20.19 -15.26
CA PRO A 257 26.98 19.93 -15.98
C PRO A 257 26.63 18.43 -16.11
N ASP A 258 27.67 17.57 -16.19
CA ASP A 258 27.53 16.11 -16.19
C ASP A 258 27.04 15.54 -14.85
N SER A 259 27.34 16.19 -13.71
CA SER A 259 26.84 15.78 -12.40
C SER A 259 25.39 16.24 -12.15
N MET A 260 24.92 17.25 -12.88
CA MET A 260 23.51 17.69 -12.88
C MET A 260 22.60 16.69 -13.64
N LEU A 261 23.12 16.10 -14.71
CA LEU A 261 22.51 14.96 -15.42
C LEU A 261 22.61 13.64 -14.62
N LEU A 262 23.64 13.50 -13.78
CA LEU A 262 23.83 12.39 -12.85
C LEU A 262 22.76 12.33 -11.74
N TYR A 263 22.10 13.46 -11.44
CA TYR A 263 21.06 13.58 -10.42
C TYR A 263 19.63 13.37 -10.93
N THR A 264 19.41 13.34 -12.24
CA THR A 264 18.05 13.42 -12.83
C THR A 264 17.33 12.08 -12.97
N TYR A 265 17.91 10.97 -12.52
CA TYR A 265 17.15 9.74 -12.25
C TYR A 265 17.63 9.13 -10.94
N GLN A 266 17.19 9.78 -9.87
CA GLN A 266 17.63 9.52 -8.53
C GLN A 266 16.77 8.38 -7.96
N PRO A 267 17.36 7.38 -7.27
CA PRO A 267 16.62 6.37 -6.50
C PRO A 267 15.61 6.94 -5.48
N SER A 268 15.59 8.26 -5.27
CA SER A 268 14.62 9.05 -4.51
C SER A 268 13.31 9.37 -5.25
N GLU A 269 13.08 8.86 -6.45
CA GLU A 269 11.77 9.01 -7.10
C GLU A 269 10.62 8.54 -6.17
N PRO A 270 9.47 9.22 -6.18
CA PRO A 270 8.33 8.80 -5.39
C PRO A 270 7.84 7.42 -5.88
N LEU A 271 7.21 6.66 -4.99
CA LEU A 271 6.48 5.47 -5.43
C LEU A 271 5.26 5.93 -6.23
N SER A 272 4.84 5.14 -7.21
CA SER A 272 3.55 5.40 -7.87
C SER A 272 2.43 5.32 -6.83
N LYS A 273 1.65 6.40 -6.72
CA LYS A 273 0.52 6.51 -5.79
C LYS A 273 -0.51 5.42 -6.07
N GLU A 274 -0.91 5.26 -7.33
CA GLU A 274 -1.89 4.27 -7.78
C GLU A 274 -1.50 2.84 -7.39
N ARG A 275 -0.21 2.50 -7.56
CA ARG A 275 0.30 1.17 -7.19
C ARG A 275 0.20 0.95 -5.68
N VAL A 276 0.56 1.97 -4.88
CA VAL A 276 0.46 1.91 -3.41
C VAL A 276 -1.00 1.76 -2.97
N GLU A 277 -1.93 2.49 -3.58
CA GLU A 277 -3.37 2.38 -3.32
C GLU A 277 -3.89 0.99 -3.68
N ALA A 278 -3.57 0.47 -4.87
CA ALA A 278 -4.00 -0.86 -5.31
C ALA A 278 -3.49 -1.99 -4.40
N PHE A 279 -2.22 -1.91 -3.97
CA PHE A 279 -1.66 -2.88 -3.01
C PHE A 279 -2.35 -2.77 -1.64
N SER A 280 -2.56 -1.56 -1.12
CA SER A 280 -3.29 -1.34 0.13
C SER A 280 -4.71 -1.90 0.07
N ASP A 281 -5.46 -1.58 -0.98
CA ASP A 281 -6.84 -2.04 -1.18
C ASP A 281 -6.93 -3.56 -1.22
N GLY A 282 -5.98 -4.22 -1.89
CA GLY A 282 -5.89 -5.67 -1.90
C GLY A 282 -5.66 -6.28 -0.52
N VAL A 283 -4.80 -5.68 0.32
CA VAL A 283 -4.60 -6.13 1.71
C VAL A 283 -5.89 -5.98 2.53
N TYR A 284 -6.55 -4.82 2.48
CA TYR A 284 -7.81 -4.60 3.20
C TYR A 284 -8.92 -5.56 2.75
N ALA A 285 -9.06 -5.77 1.44
CA ALA A 285 -10.02 -6.70 0.88
C ALA A 285 -9.78 -8.13 1.39
N ILE A 286 -8.52 -8.58 1.39
CA ILE A 286 -8.20 -9.94 1.85
C ILE A 286 -8.43 -10.09 3.35
N VAL A 287 -8.06 -9.11 4.16
CA VAL A 287 -8.38 -9.12 5.59
C VAL A 287 -9.88 -9.25 5.81
N ALA A 288 -10.71 -8.48 5.10
CA ALA A 288 -12.16 -8.57 5.19
C ALA A 288 -12.69 -9.94 4.74
N THR A 289 -12.11 -10.56 3.70
CA THR A 289 -12.48 -11.91 3.26
C THR A 289 -12.09 -12.99 4.28
N LEU A 290 -10.95 -12.87 4.94
CA LEU A 290 -10.53 -13.82 5.97
C LEU A 290 -11.50 -13.80 7.16
N LEU A 291 -11.97 -12.61 7.57
CA LEU A 291 -12.95 -12.47 8.65
C LEU A 291 -14.29 -13.17 8.36
N ILE A 292 -14.79 -13.09 7.12
CA ILE A 292 -16.05 -13.76 6.77
C ILE A 292 -15.86 -15.26 6.55
N LEU A 293 -14.70 -15.70 6.05
CA LEU A 293 -14.40 -17.12 5.89
C LEU A 293 -14.39 -17.84 7.24
N ASP A 294 -13.83 -17.21 8.27
CA ASP A 294 -13.83 -17.72 9.65
C ASP A 294 -15.26 -18.00 10.15
N ILE A 295 -16.16 -17.01 10.01
CA ILE A 295 -17.59 -17.16 10.33
C ILE A 295 -18.27 -18.26 9.49
N CYS A 296 -17.93 -18.36 8.21
CA CYS A 296 -18.51 -19.36 7.32
C CYS A 296 -18.05 -20.79 7.63
N GLU A 297 -16.87 -20.96 8.24
CA GLU A 297 -16.33 -22.26 8.63
C GLU A 297 -16.87 -22.69 10.00
N ASP A 298 -16.88 -21.80 11.00
CA ASP A 298 -17.14 -22.16 12.39
C ASP A 298 -18.62 -22.00 12.83
N ASN A 299 -19.37 -21.06 12.25
CA ASN A 299 -20.73 -20.70 12.71
C ASN A 299 -21.85 -21.29 11.84
N VAL A 300 -21.55 -22.25 10.98
CA VAL A 300 -22.53 -23.00 10.21
C VAL A 300 -22.78 -24.34 10.90
N PRO A 301 -23.93 -24.52 11.60
CA PRO A 301 -24.13 -25.71 12.41
C PRO A 301 -24.39 -26.96 11.55
N ASP A 302 -23.76 -28.06 11.94
CA ASP A 302 -24.02 -29.36 11.33
C ASP A 302 -25.49 -29.79 11.52
N PRO A 303 -26.15 -30.36 10.49
CA PRO A 303 -27.54 -30.83 10.61
C PRO A 303 -27.74 -31.84 11.76
N SER A 304 -26.70 -32.62 12.05
CA SER A 304 -26.71 -33.57 13.16
C SER A 304 -26.61 -32.90 14.53
N ALA A 305 -25.86 -31.80 14.63
CA ALA A 305 -25.75 -30.98 15.84
C ALA A 305 -27.07 -30.26 16.12
N VAL A 306 -27.69 -29.65 15.10
CA VAL A 306 -29.02 -28.99 15.23
C VAL A 306 -30.07 -29.96 15.77
N LYS A 307 -30.08 -31.20 15.25
CA LYS A 307 -31.04 -32.22 15.69
C LYS A 307 -30.80 -32.70 17.13
N LYS A 308 -29.55 -32.77 17.58
CA LYS A 308 -29.17 -33.32 18.89
C LYS A 308 -29.15 -32.28 20.00
N GLN A 309 -28.64 -31.08 19.72
CA GLN A 309 -28.38 -30.04 20.71
C GLN A 309 -29.51 -29.00 20.79
N PHE A 310 -30.27 -28.82 19.70
CA PHE A 310 -31.29 -27.77 19.59
C PHE A 310 -32.68 -28.31 19.24
N ASP A 311 -32.93 -29.60 19.49
CA ASP A 311 -34.22 -30.28 19.22
C ASP A 311 -34.72 -30.13 17.76
N GLY A 312 -33.81 -29.95 16.80
CA GLY A 312 -34.15 -29.73 15.39
C GLY A 312 -34.55 -28.29 15.05
N SER A 313 -34.49 -27.35 15.99
CA SER A 313 -34.76 -25.93 15.77
C SER A 313 -33.50 -25.20 15.31
N LEU A 314 -33.44 -24.88 14.01
CA LEU A 314 -32.36 -24.05 13.46
C LEU A 314 -32.37 -22.63 14.04
N ILE A 315 -33.55 -22.07 14.36
CA ILE A 315 -33.66 -20.72 14.91
C ILE A 315 -32.96 -20.63 16.27
N THR A 316 -33.12 -21.65 17.10
CA THR A 316 -32.46 -21.70 18.41
C THR A 316 -30.94 -21.78 18.26
N ALA A 317 -30.45 -22.59 17.31
CA ALA A 317 -29.03 -22.67 17.00
C ALA A 317 -28.47 -21.32 16.51
N LEU A 318 -29.16 -20.65 15.59
CA LEU A 318 -28.73 -19.35 15.05
C LEU A 318 -28.77 -18.23 16.10
N HIS A 319 -29.72 -18.29 17.05
CA HIS A 319 -29.76 -17.35 18.16
C HIS A 319 -28.56 -17.52 19.11
N GLU A 320 -28.10 -18.75 19.30
CA GLU A 320 -26.90 -19.04 20.11
C GLU A 320 -25.65 -18.41 19.50
N TYR A 321 -25.49 -18.47 18.17
CA TYR A 321 -24.37 -17.85 17.44
C TYR A 321 -24.51 -16.32 17.20
N GLY A 322 -25.52 -15.68 17.80
CA GLY A 322 -25.79 -14.25 17.60
C GLY A 322 -24.62 -13.32 17.96
N PRO A 323 -23.94 -13.51 19.11
CA PRO A 323 -22.77 -12.70 19.50
C PRO A 323 -21.61 -12.74 18.51
N GLU A 324 -21.36 -13.88 17.87
CA GLU A 324 -20.31 -14.10 16.89
C GLU A 324 -20.57 -13.29 15.63
N TYR A 325 -21.81 -13.26 15.15
CA TYR A 325 -22.20 -12.39 14.02
C TYR A 325 -21.98 -10.91 14.35
N LEU A 326 -22.29 -10.48 15.58
CA LEU A 326 -22.05 -9.10 16.01
C LEU A 326 -20.55 -8.78 16.09
N ALA A 327 -19.73 -9.73 16.57
CA ALA A 327 -18.28 -9.60 16.60
C ALA A 327 -17.70 -9.45 15.19
N TYR A 328 -18.21 -10.23 14.22
CA TYR A 328 -17.86 -10.09 12.81
C TYR A 328 -18.16 -8.67 12.28
N PHE A 329 -19.37 -8.14 12.51
CA PHE A 329 -19.71 -6.78 12.05
C PHE A 329 -18.83 -5.70 12.68
N GLY A 330 -18.46 -5.85 13.96
CA GLY A 330 -17.50 -4.97 14.63
C GLY A 330 -16.12 -5.01 13.98
N SER A 331 -15.59 -6.21 13.73
CA SER A 331 -14.30 -6.41 13.07
C SER A 331 -14.29 -5.87 11.65
N PHE A 332 -15.32 -6.16 10.85
CA PHE A 332 -15.49 -5.63 9.51
C PHE A 332 -15.57 -4.10 9.51
N ALA A 333 -16.32 -3.51 10.44
CA ALA A 333 -16.37 -2.06 10.60
C ALA A 333 -14.99 -1.47 10.94
N THR A 334 -14.21 -2.12 11.80
CA THR A 334 -12.85 -1.69 12.12
C THR A 334 -11.93 -1.70 10.90
N VAL A 335 -11.95 -2.77 10.11
CA VAL A 335 -11.17 -2.87 8.85
C VAL A 335 -11.61 -1.77 7.87
N GLY A 336 -12.92 -1.62 7.66
CA GLY A 336 -13.48 -0.64 6.72
C GLY A 336 -13.21 0.80 7.12
N LEU A 337 -13.21 1.13 8.42
CA LEU A 337 -12.90 2.47 8.89
C LEU A 337 -11.40 2.77 8.83
N LEU A 338 -10.53 1.79 9.10
CA LEU A 338 -9.08 1.94 8.86
C LEU A 338 -8.78 2.15 7.38
N TRP A 339 -9.45 1.41 6.48
CA TRP A 339 -9.40 1.64 5.04
C TRP A 339 -9.89 3.03 4.67
N PHE A 340 -11.03 3.48 5.22
CA PHE A 340 -11.56 4.82 4.96
C PHE A 340 -10.60 5.93 5.37
N VAL A 341 -9.91 5.78 6.52
CA VAL A 341 -8.88 6.73 6.96
C VAL A 341 -7.71 6.75 5.98
N HIS A 342 -7.23 5.58 5.55
CA HIS A 342 -6.16 5.45 4.56
C HIS A 342 -6.56 6.09 3.21
N HIS A 343 -7.73 5.74 2.67
CA HIS A 343 -8.26 6.31 1.45
C HIS A 343 -8.39 7.83 1.54
N SER A 344 -8.94 8.36 2.64
CA SER A 344 -9.05 9.80 2.87
C SER A 344 -7.69 10.49 2.96
N LEU A 345 -6.66 9.82 3.51
CA LEU A 345 -5.28 10.33 3.53
C LEU A 345 -4.74 10.42 2.10
N PHE A 346 -4.82 9.33 1.34
CA PHE A 346 -4.23 9.26 0.00
C PHE A 346 -4.97 10.12 -1.03
N LEU A 347 -6.27 10.40 -0.88
CA LEU A 347 -6.97 11.42 -1.66
C LEU A 347 -6.30 12.80 -1.60
N HIS A 348 -5.68 13.15 -0.47
CA HIS A 348 -5.02 14.44 -0.27
C HIS A 348 -3.50 14.41 -0.48
N VAL A 349 -2.92 13.23 -0.68
CA VAL A 349 -1.50 13.05 -1.03
C VAL A 349 -1.32 13.27 -2.53
N THR A 350 -0.44 14.23 -2.87
CA THR A 350 -0.03 14.52 -4.25
C THR A 350 1.15 13.67 -4.69
N ARG A 351 2.10 13.41 -3.77
CA ARG A 351 3.32 12.65 -4.06
C ARG A 351 3.66 11.70 -2.91
N ALA A 352 3.72 10.40 -3.20
CA ALA A 352 4.05 9.37 -2.22
C ALA A 352 5.57 9.24 -2.04
N THR A 353 6.09 9.76 -0.93
CA THR A 353 7.53 9.63 -0.61
C THR A 353 7.86 8.21 -0.16
N ARG A 354 9.15 7.84 -0.20
CA ARG A 354 9.61 6.51 0.24
C ARG A 354 9.40 6.24 1.73
N LEU A 355 9.53 7.28 2.57
CA LEU A 355 9.24 7.15 4.00
C LEU A 355 7.75 6.91 4.23
N MET A 356 6.87 7.60 3.49
CA MET A 356 5.44 7.29 3.52
C MET A 356 5.16 5.86 3.05
N GLY A 357 5.82 5.39 1.99
CA GLY A 357 5.72 3.99 1.53
C GLY A 357 6.16 2.96 2.59
N LEU A 358 7.22 3.26 3.36
CA LEU A 358 7.67 2.41 4.47
C LEU A 358 6.62 2.35 5.59
N PHE A 359 6.11 3.51 6.03
CA PHE A 359 5.07 3.54 7.05
C PHE A 359 3.76 2.93 6.55
N ASN A 360 3.42 3.07 5.27
CA ASN A 360 2.32 2.33 4.64
C ASN A 360 2.53 0.83 4.77
N THR A 361 3.72 0.35 4.42
CA THR A 361 4.08 -1.07 4.52
C THR A 361 3.92 -1.60 5.95
N PHE A 362 4.39 -0.86 6.96
CA PHE A 362 4.19 -1.26 8.35
C PHE A 362 2.72 -1.22 8.75
N SER A 363 1.98 -0.17 8.38
CA SER A 363 0.54 -0.09 8.63
C SER A 363 -0.19 -1.32 8.07
N LEU A 364 0.07 -1.67 6.81
CA LEU A 364 -0.53 -2.84 6.14
C LEU A 364 -0.12 -4.17 6.79
N ALA A 365 1.13 -4.30 7.25
CA ALA A 365 1.57 -5.49 7.98
C ALA A 365 0.77 -5.70 9.28
N PHE A 366 0.46 -4.63 10.02
CA PHE A 366 -0.40 -4.73 11.20
C PHE A 366 -1.88 -4.92 10.83
N ILE A 367 -2.37 -4.30 9.76
CA ILE A 367 -3.73 -4.53 9.25
C ILE A 367 -3.93 -5.99 8.84
N GLY A 368 -2.94 -6.60 8.18
CA GLY A 368 -2.95 -8.03 7.84
C GLY A 368 -2.99 -8.95 9.07
N GLY A 369 -2.66 -8.44 10.26
CA GLY A 369 -2.78 -9.14 11.54
C GLY A 369 -4.16 -9.01 12.21
N LEU A 370 -5.09 -8.22 11.68
CA LEU A 370 -6.44 -8.10 12.25
C LEU A 370 -7.25 -9.41 12.30
N PRO A 371 -7.13 -10.36 11.35
CA PRO A 371 -7.77 -11.67 11.47
C PRO A 371 -7.33 -12.43 12.73
N LEU A 372 -6.04 -12.35 13.09
CA LEU A 372 -5.54 -12.92 14.34
C LEU A 372 -6.16 -12.25 15.57
N ALA A 373 -6.29 -10.92 15.56
CA ALA A 373 -6.93 -10.18 16.64
C ALA A 373 -8.39 -10.63 16.84
N TYR A 374 -9.11 -10.83 15.74
CA TYR A 374 -10.50 -11.31 15.75
C TYR A 374 -10.59 -12.74 16.31
N GLN A 375 -9.79 -13.65 15.77
CA GLN A 375 -9.80 -15.06 16.18
C GLN A 375 -9.42 -15.24 17.66
N LEU A 376 -8.41 -14.51 18.16
CA LEU A 376 -8.06 -14.55 19.59
C LEU A 376 -9.22 -14.08 20.48
N THR A 377 -9.94 -13.02 20.08
CA THR A 377 -11.10 -12.55 20.84
C THR A 377 -12.33 -13.45 20.71
N HIS A 378 -12.38 -14.28 19.67
CA HIS A 378 -13.42 -15.29 19.46
C HIS A 378 -13.16 -16.53 20.32
N GLU A 379 -11.94 -17.07 20.26
CA GLU A 379 -11.50 -18.26 20.99
C GLU A 379 -11.48 -18.08 22.51
N PHE A 380 -11.16 -16.86 22.98
CA PHE A 380 -11.12 -16.52 24.40
C PHE A 380 -12.28 -15.59 24.78
N PRO A 381 -13.53 -16.13 24.87
CA PRO A 381 -14.70 -15.33 25.16
C PRO A 381 -14.72 -14.84 26.61
N ARG A 382 -15.74 -14.04 26.93
CA ARG A 382 -15.89 -13.39 28.22
C ARG A 382 -15.87 -14.39 29.38
N GLY A 383 -14.99 -14.15 30.37
CA GLY A 383 -14.82 -15.01 31.54
C GLY A 383 -13.82 -16.15 31.36
N SER A 384 -13.21 -16.28 30.17
CA SER A 384 -12.04 -17.15 29.97
C SER A 384 -10.82 -16.57 30.71
N GLN A 385 -9.84 -17.44 31.02
CA GLN A 385 -8.65 -17.04 31.75
C GLN A 385 -7.74 -16.08 30.94
N ASN A 386 -7.76 -16.15 29.61
CA ASN A 386 -6.90 -15.35 28.71
C ASN A 386 -7.65 -14.21 27.99
N GLU A 387 -8.89 -13.90 28.38
CA GLU A 387 -9.71 -12.83 27.77
C GLU A 387 -8.94 -11.50 27.68
N LEU A 388 -8.26 -11.13 28.78
CA LEU A 388 -7.52 -9.88 28.87
C LEU A 388 -6.37 -9.81 27.86
N GLU A 389 -5.61 -10.90 27.72
CA GLU A 389 -4.47 -10.95 26.80
C GLU A 389 -4.91 -10.86 25.34
N ALA A 390 -5.98 -11.56 24.97
CA ALA A 390 -6.58 -11.49 23.64
C ALA A 390 -7.03 -10.06 23.28
N ILE A 391 -7.72 -9.39 24.21
CA ILE A 391 -8.17 -8.00 24.03
C ILE A 391 -6.97 -7.05 23.92
N GLN A 392 -5.93 -7.24 24.73
CA GLN A 392 -4.72 -6.43 24.69
C GLN A 392 -3.97 -6.58 23.36
N ILE A 393 -3.80 -7.80 22.87
CA ILE A 393 -3.19 -8.08 21.56
C ILE A 393 -3.99 -7.38 20.45
N SER A 394 -5.33 -7.47 20.48
CA SER A 394 -6.21 -6.79 19.53
C SER A 394 -6.02 -5.26 19.56
N CYS A 395 -5.97 -4.66 20.75
CA CYS A 395 -5.72 -3.23 20.91
C CYS A 395 -4.34 -2.82 20.37
N VAL A 396 -3.30 -3.62 20.61
CA VAL A 396 -1.94 -3.37 20.13
C VAL A 396 -1.89 -3.40 18.60
N ILE A 397 -2.53 -4.39 17.97
CA ILE A 397 -2.59 -4.51 16.50
C ILE A 397 -3.30 -3.29 15.89
N ILE A 398 -4.47 -2.91 16.41
CA ILE A 398 -5.22 -1.73 15.93
C ILE A 398 -4.43 -0.43 16.17
N PHE A 399 -3.76 -0.31 17.31
CA PHE A 399 -2.93 0.84 17.64
C PHE A 399 -1.78 1.01 16.64
N PHE A 400 -0.98 -0.04 16.38
CA PHE A 400 0.13 0.07 15.42
C PHE A 400 -0.35 0.25 13.99
N ALA A 401 -1.42 -0.45 13.57
CA ALA A 401 -2.05 -0.29 12.26
C ALA A 401 -2.39 1.18 11.98
N SER A 402 -2.99 1.86 12.96
CA SER A 402 -3.41 3.27 12.83
C SER A 402 -2.32 4.29 13.13
N LEU A 403 -1.39 4.01 14.04
CA LEU A 403 -0.24 4.86 14.37
C LEU A 403 0.64 5.09 13.13
N PHE A 404 0.88 4.05 12.34
CA PHE A 404 1.68 4.20 11.12
C PHE A 404 0.97 5.06 10.06
N GLN A 405 -0.36 5.05 9.99
CA GLN A 405 -1.10 6.01 9.14
C GLN A 405 -0.97 7.44 9.63
N LEU A 406 -1.06 7.66 10.95
CA LEU A 406 -0.80 8.97 11.54
C LEU A 406 0.64 9.43 11.26
N THR A 407 1.61 8.52 11.31
CA THR A 407 3.03 8.81 11.05
C THR A 407 3.27 9.16 9.57
N MET A 408 2.55 8.51 8.63
CA MET A 408 2.54 8.92 7.22
C MET A 408 2.06 10.36 7.05
N TRP A 409 0.97 10.72 7.74
CA TRP A 409 0.44 12.08 7.71
C TRP A 409 1.42 13.11 8.27
N VAL A 410 2.02 12.84 9.44
CA VAL A 410 3.06 13.70 10.02
C VAL A 410 4.24 13.85 9.07
N THR A 411 4.68 12.76 8.44
CA THR A 411 5.77 12.78 7.45
C THR A 411 5.40 13.63 6.23
N ALA A 412 4.16 13.54 5.75
CA ALA A 412 3.67 14.36 4.65
C ALA A 412 3.65 15.85 5.04
N LEU A 413 3.27 16.19 6.27
CA LEU A 413 3.27 17.57 6.78
C LEU A 413 4.68 18.19 6.87
N LEU A 414 5.73 17.40 7.09
CA LEU A 414 7.12 17.90 7.09
C LEU A 414 7.56 18.47 5.72
N THR A 415 6.90 18.05 4.63
CA THR A 415 7.19 18.53 3.26
C THR A 415 5.88 18.91 2.55
N GLU A 416 5.00 19.60 3.27
CA GLU A 416 3.59 19.85 2.88
C GLU A 416 3.40 20.54 1.50
N ARG A 417 4.42 21.25 1.00
CA ARG A 417 4.35 21.91 -0.32
C ARG A 417 4.40 20.93 -1.49
N GLU A 418 5.10 19.81 -1.33
CA GLU A 418 5.33 18.83 -2.40
C GLU A 418 4.40 17.62 -2.29
N THR A 419 4.05 17.22 -1.05
CA THR A 419 3.38 15.95 -0.74
C THR A 419 1.88 16.07 -0.52
N LEU A 420 1.38 17.27 -0.20
CA LEU A 420 0.00 17.50 0.22
C LEU A 420 -0.72 18.59 -0.57
N HIS A 421 -2.02 18.35 -0.79
CA HIS A 421 -2.93 19.34 -1.36
C HIS A 421 -3.12 20.55 -0.41
N PRO A 422 -3.23 21.79 -0.93
CA PRO A 422 -3.38 23.01 -0.12
C PRO A 422 -4.44 22.96 1.00
N TYR A 423 -5.57 22.27 0.78
CA TYR A 423 -6.68 22.18 1.75
C TYR A 423 -6.32 21.54 3.09
N VAL A 424 -5.29 20.70 3.13
CA VAL A 424 -4.94 19.90 4.32
C VAL A 424 -3.58 20.31 4.94
N ARG A 425 -2.91 21.31 4.35
CA ARG A 425 -1.69 21.92 4.90
C ARG A 425 -1.95 22.58 6.25
N HIS A 426 -0.91 22.99 6.97
CA HIS A 426 -1.10 23.70 8.24
C HIS A 426 -2.01 24.93 8.04
N GLY A 427 -3.08 25.02 8.84
CA GLY A 427 -4.09 26.08 8.71
C GLY A 427 -5.14 25.88 7.60
N GLY A 428 -5.06 24.79 6.85
CA GLY A 428 -6.04 24.42 5.83
C GLY A 428 -7.40 24.04 6.41
N ARG A 429 -8.47 24.19 5.61
CA ARG A 429 -9.87 23.94 6.03
C ARG A 429 -10.09 22.53 6.55
N GLU A 430 -9.44 21.54 5.94
CA GLU A 430 -9.63 20.11 6.25
C GLU A 430 -8.49 19.55 7.12
N HIS A 431 -7.48 20.35 7.46
CA HIS A 431 -6.32 19.91 8.24
C HIS A 431 -6.71 19.29 9.60
N THR A 432 -7.49 20.03 10.40
CA THR A 432 -7.91 19.55 11.72
C THR A 432 -8.82 18.33 11.62
N PHE A 433 -9.64 18.25 10.56
CA PHE A 433 -10.53 17.12 10.35
C PHE A 433 -9.76 15.86 9.97
N MET A 434 -8.77 15.97 9.08
CA MET A 434 -7.88 14.87 8.72
C MET A 434 -7.06 14.38 9.92
N LEU A 435 -6.51 15.30 10.71
CA LEU A 435 -5.80 14.95 11.95
C LEU A 435 -6.73 14.19 12.92
N ALA A 436 -7.96 14.67 13.11
CA ALA A 436 -8.92 14.01 13.99
C ALA A 436 -9.29 12.60 13.51
N LYS A 437 -9.47 12.39 12.20
CA LYS A 437 -9.70 11.05 11.61
C LYS A 437 -8.56 10.09 11.93
N LEU A 438 -7.32 10.52 11.69
CA LEU A 438 -6.11 9.71 11.88
C LEU A 438 -5.80 9.45 13.36
N LEU A 439 -6.22 10.35 14.24
CA LEU A 439 -5.97 10.25 15.68
C LEU A 439 -7.02 9.43 16.44
N LEU A 440 -8.23 9.25 15.88
CA LEU A 440 -9.35 8.60 16.55
C LEU A 440 -9.01 7.15 16.97
N TYR A 441 -8.62 6.29 16.03
CA TYR A 441 -8.25 4.90 16.34
C TYR A 441 -7.06 4.75 17.29
N PRO A 442 -5.91 5.42 17.10
CA PRO A 442 -4.77 5.21 17.99
C PRO A 442 -5.08 5.70 19.41
N CYS A 443 -5.82 6.81 19.57
CA CYS A 443 -6.23 7.27 20.90
C CYS A 443 -7.23 6.33 21.56
N VAL A 444 -8.23 5.84 20.82
CA VAL A 444 -9.23 4.93 21.36
C VAL A 444 -8.60 3.56 21.69
N ALA A 445 -7.80 2.98 20.81
CA ALA A 445 -7.11 1.71 21.07
C ALA A 445 -6.17 1.79 22.27
N LEU A 446 -5.39 2.87 22.38
CA LEU A 446 -4.52 3.11 23.53
C LEU A 446 -5.31 3.33 24.82
N GLY A 447 -6.40 4.09 24.75
CA GLY A 447 -7.32 4.32 25.87
C GLY A 447 -7.98 3.04 26.36
N THR A 448 -8.46 2.19 25.45
CA THR A 448 -9.01 0.86 25.76
C THR A 448 -7.94 -0.02 26.38
N PHE A 449 -6.72 -0.08 25.83
CA PHE A 449 -5.61 -0.84 26.41
C PHE A 449 -5.36 -0.44 27.87
N PHE A 450 -5.13 0.85 28.15
CA PHE A 450 -4.93 1.30 29.53
C PHE A 450 -6.15 1.03 30.42
N SER A 451 -7.36 1.23 29.91
CA SER A 451 -8.59 0.96 30.65
C SER A 451 -8.70 -0.52 31.01
N THR A 452 -8.28 -1.45 30.14
CA THR A 452 -8.26 -2.88 30.46
C THR A 452 -7.21 -3.25 31.51
N CYS A 453 -6.08 -2.54 31.56
CA CYS A 453 -5.07 -2.72 32.61
C CYS A 453 -5.58 -2.26 33.98
N PHE A 454 -6.35 -1.17 34.05
CA PHE A 454 -6.87 -0.64 35.31
C PHE A 454 -8.20 -1.29 35.75
N LEU A 455 -9.08 -1.60 34.79
CA LEU A 455 -10.41 -2.17 35.02
C LEU A 455 -10.51 -3.57 34.39
N SER A 456 -9.62 -4.49 34.80
CA SER A 456 -9.57 -5.86 34.25
C SER A 456 -10.90 -6.60 34.29
N ARG A 457 -11.75 -6.34 35.31
CA ARG A 457 -13.08 -6.94 35.41
C ARG A 457 -14.06 -6.53 34.30
N PHE A 458 -13.83 -5.38 33.66
CA PHE A 458 -14.71 -4.81 32.63
C PHE A 458 -14.06 -4.78 31.24
N SER A 459 -12.97 -5.53 31.03
CA SER A 459 -12.21 -5.58 29.77
C SER A 459 -13.08 -5.82 28.54
N SER A 460 -13.83 -6.93 28.49
CA SER A 460 -14.72 -7.25 27.37
C SER A 460 -15.78 -6.16 27.15
N SER A 461 -16.42 -5.65 28.21
CA SER A 461 -17.42 -4.58 28.07
C SER A 461 -16.84 -3.30 27.46
N ILE A 462 -15.63 -2.91 27.89
CA ILE A 462 -14.93 -1.72 27.38
C ILE A 462 -14.55 -1.94 25.91
N PHE A 463 -14.08 -3.14 25.56
CA PHE A 463 -13.70 -3.48 24.19
C PHE A 463 -14.90 -3.50 23.24
N HIS A 464 -16.01 -4.13 23.61
CA HIS A 464 -17.24 -4.11 22.80
C HIS A 464 -17.82 -2.70 22.68
N LEU A 465 -17.79 -1.92 23.76
CA LEU A 465 -18.20 -0.52 23.71
C LEU A 465 -17.34 0.29 22.72
N MET A 466 -16.03 0.06 22.72
CA MET A 466 -15.09 0.68 21.77
C MET A 466 -15.44 0.31 20.32
N GLN A 467 -15.66 -0.98 20.02
CA GLN A 467 -16.04 -1.45 18.68
C GLN A 467 -17.35 -0.83 18.18
N ILE A 468 -18.32 -0.62 19.06
CA ILE A 468 -19.61 0.00 18.70
C ILE A 468 -19.49 1.52 18.60
N ALA A 469 -18.80 2.17 19.54
CA ALA A 469 -18.76 3.63 19.65
C ALA A 469 -17.92 4.29 18.54
N VAL A 470 -16.83 3.65 18.09
CA VAL A 470 -15.93 4.23 17.09
C VAL A 470 -16.61 4.51 15.74
N PRO A 471 -17.40 3.58 15.15
CA PRO A 471 -18.18 3.87 13.95
C PRO A 471 -19.09 5.10 14.08
N PHE A 472 -19.81 5.24 15.21
CA PHE A 472 -20.64 6.41 15.46
C PHE A 472 -19.80 7.69 15.61
N ALA A 473 -18.64 7.60 16.27
CA ALA A 473 -17.71 8.71 16.39
C ALA A 473 -17.18 9.17 15.02
N PHE A 474 -16.92 8.24 14.08
CA PHE A 474 -16.54 8.58 12.70
C PHE A 474 -17.65 9.31 11.94
N LEU A 475 -18.90 8.84 12.04
CA LEU A 475 -20.05 9.48 11.41
C LEU A 475 -20.28 10.91 11.94
N LEU A 476 -20.10 11.10 13.24
CA LEU A 476 -20.29 12.39 13.91
C LEU A 476 -19.01 13.24 13.97
N LEU A 477 -17.89 12.77 13.42
CA LEU A 477 -16.57 13.36 13.60
C LEU A 477 -16.53 14.83 13.19
N LYS A 478 -17.16 15.17 12.06
CA LYS A 478 -17.18 16.56 11.55
C LYS A 478 -17.91 17.50 12.49
N LEU A 479 -19.00 17.05 13.10
CA LEU A 479 -19.74 17.81 14.10
C LEU A 479 -18.92 17.94 15.39
N MET A 480 -18.35 16.84 15.88
CA MET A 480 -17.54 16.81 17.10
C MET A 480 -16.34 17.75 17.01
N VAL A 481 -15.60 17.73 15.89
CA VAL A 481 -14.45 18.61 15.67
C VAL A 481 -14.87 20.09 15.63
N ARG A 482 -15.98 20.43 14.96
CA ARG A 482 -16.49 21.81 14.92
C ARG A 482 -16.88 22.32 16.29
N VAL A 483 -17.61 21.51 17.06
CA VAL A 483 -18.02 21.85 18.43
C VAL A 483 -16.79 22.00 19.33
N ALA A 484 -15.84 21.06 19.27
CA ALA A 484 -14.61 21.11 20.06
C ALA A 484 -13.80 22.36 19.74
N LEU A 485 -13.61 22.71 18.46
CA LEU A 485 -12.92 23.92 18.04
C LEU A 485 -13.66 25.19 18.51
N ALA A 486 -14.99 25.22 18.46
CA ALA A 486 -15.78 26.35 18.95
C ALA A 486 -15.64 26.53 20.47
N VAL A 487 -15.67 25.43 21.23
CA VAL A 487 -15.46 25.43 22.68
C VAL A 487 -14.04 25.87 23.03
N LEU A 488 -13.03 25.39 22.30
CA LEU A 488 -11.62 25.74 22.54
C LEU A 488 -11.36 27.22 22.20
N ARG A 489 -11.95 27.75 21.11
CA ARG A 489 -11.94 29.18 20.81
C ARG A 489 -12.66 29.99 21.89
N TRP A 490 -13.79 29.52 22.40
CA TRP A 490 -14.52 30.19 23.46
C TRP A 490 -13.72 30.24 24.79
N LEU A 491 -13.03 29.16 25.15
CA LEU A 491 -12.19 29.07 26.35
C LEU A 491 -10.91 29.90 26.28
N PHE A 492 -10.19 29.85 25.14
CA PHE A 492 -8.86 30.47 25.00
C PHE A 492 -8.87 31.83 24.28
N CYS A 493 -9.98 32.22 23.66
CA CYS A 493 -10.18 33.53 23.01
C CYS A 493 -11.57 34.07 23.35
N PRO A 494 -11.78 34.58 24.58
CA PRO A 494 -13.01 35.31 24.89
C PRO A 494 -13.06 36.56 23.99
N LYS A 495 -14.01 36.59 23.05
CA LYS A 495 -14.14 37.66 22.05
C LYS A 495 -14.13 39.05 22.70
N THR A 496 -13.24 39.92 22.23
CA THR A 496 -13.56 41.35 22.16
C THR A 496 -14.74 41.55 21.20
N PRO A 497 -15.71 42.42 21.53
CA PRO A 497 -16.93 42.55 20.77
C PRO A 497 -16.66 43.38 19.51
N ASN A 498 -16.65 42.75 18.34
CA ASN A 498 -17.10 43.40 17.12
C ASN A 498 -17.64 42.36 16.14
N GLY A 499 -18.97 42.29 16.06
CA GLY A 499 -19.67 41.49 15.07
C GLY A 499 -19.55 42.15 13.71
N ARG A 500 -18.77 41.57 12.79
CA ARG A 500 -18.98 41.73 11.35
C ARG A 500 -18.18 40.80 10.41
N SER A 501 -17.39 39.83 10.88
CA SER A 501 -16.59 38.98 9.97
C SER A 501 -17.17 37.59 9.66
N ALA A 502 -18.23 37.14 10.33
CA ALA A 502 -18.71 35.76 10.20
C ALA A 502 -19.55 35.46 8.95
N LEU A 503 -19.87 36.46 8.13
CA LEU A 503 -20.68 36.28 6.90
C LEU A 503 -19.90 36.54 5.61
N VAL A 504 -18.64 36.97 5.66
CA VAL A 504 -17.86 37.30 4.45
C VAL A 504 -16.99 36.13 3.99
N GLU A 505 -16.60 35.20 4.86
CA GLU A 505 -15.78 34.04 4.46
C GLU A 505 -16.53 32.95 3.67
N ASP A 506 -17.86 32.97 3.65
CA ASP A 506 -18.67 31.98 2.91
C ASP A 506 -19.09 32.44 1.50
N GLU A 507 -18.96 33.74 1.15
CA GLU A 507 -19.32 34.25 -0.17
C GLU A 507 -18.16 34.31 -1.18
N ASP A 508 -16.92 34.52 -0.74
CA ASP A 508 -15.76 34.66 -1.65
C ASP A 508 -15.11 33.33 -2.10
N ALA A 509 -15.69 32.18 -1.75
CA ALA A 509 -15.10 30.85 -2.03
C ALA A 509 -15.97 29.93 -2.91
N ARG A 510 -16.90 30.48 -3.71
CA ARG A 510 -17.56 29.72 -4.80
C ARG A 510 -16.70 29.78 -6.06
N VAL A 511 -15.67 28.94 -6.14
CA VAL A 511 -15.16 28.51 -7.45
C VAL A 511 -16.21 27.54 -8.01
N PRO A 512 -16.73 27.75 -9.23
CA PRO A 512 -17.79 26.92 -9.77
C PRO A 512 -17.33 25.46 -9.91
N PHE A 513 -18.25 24.54 -9.60
CA PHE A 513 -18.08 23.08 -9.56
C PHE A 513 -17.77 22.43 -10.93
N THR A 514 -17.46 23.22 -11.96
CA THR A 514 -17.25 22.78 -13.35
C THR A 514 -15.81 22.42 -13.68
N ASP A 515 -14.83 22.72 -12.82
CA ASP A 515 -13.41 22.39 -13.06
C ASP A 515 -12.96 21.06 -12.43
N ILE A 516 -13.90 20.23 -11.96
CA ILE A 516 -13.62 18.93 -11.31
C ILE A 516 -13.78 17.75 -12.31
N VAL A 517 -14.14 18.01 -13.56
CA VAL A 517 -14.17 16.98 -14.61
C VAL A 517 -13.52 17.51 -15.88
N THR A 518 -12.18 17.40 -15.93
CA THR A 518 -11.41 17.12 -17.15
C THR A 518 -10.12 16.41 -16.75
#